data_AF-A0A1C7LRQ9-F1
#
_entry.id   AF-A0A1C7LRQ9-F1
#
_cell.length_a   1.000
_cell.length_b   1.000
_cell.length_c   1.000
_cell.angle_alpha   90.00
_cell.angle_beta   90.00
_cell.angle_gamma   90.00
#
_symmetry.space_group_name_H-M   'P 1'
#
loop_
_entity.id
_entity.type
_entity.pdbx_description
1 polymer ?
#
loop_
_entity_poly.entity_id
_entity_poly.type
_entity_poly.pdbx_seq_one_letter_code
_entity_poly.pdbx_strand_id
1 'polypeptide(L)'
;MCYPLAGFPQLRVCCDFINYLFHLDNICDEMDDNGTHDTATEVLNALHHPYAPSRPATRVGRMTRDYWRRLIVTASPGAQQRFIETFDLFFQAVTQQAMDRKSGAIPDFESYIAMRRDTSGCKPCWALIEYANNLDLPAHVMTHPVINGLEEAANDLVTWSNDIYSYNVEQSKGDTHNLIVVIQQQYGLDLQSAVDFVGDLCLQTIDRFSMLREQMPSWSPQIDRQVQIYVDGLGDWVIGNLSNCFLASNECCGHFKRLIILILPTSC
;
A
#
# COMPACT_ATOMS: atom_id res chain seq x y z
N MET A 1 -1.65 -11.77 9.15
CA MET A 1 -2.97 -11.10 9.00
C MET A 1 -2.71 -9.62 9.21
N CYS A 2 -3.21 -8.73 8.34
CA CYS A 2 -2.83 -7.30 8.39
C CYS A 2 -3.56 -6.46 9.47
N TYR A 3 -4.66 -6.95 10.02
CA TYR A 3 -5.44 -6.27 11.07
C TYR A 3 -5.78 -7.23 12.23
N PRO A 4 -4.79 -7.80 12.93
CA PRO A 4 -5.01 -8.90 13.86
C PRO A 4 -5.80 -8.51 15.12
N LEU A 5 -5.78 -7.23 15.49
CA LEU A 5 -6.46 -6.70 16.69
C LEU A 5 -7.85 -6.09 16.40
N ALA A 6 -8.26 -6.05 15.13
CA ALA A 6 -9.52 -5.43 14.75
C ALA A 6 -10.74 -6.21 15.26
N GLY A 7 -11.72 -5.49 15.81
CA GLY A 7 -13.03 -6.07 16.11
C GLY A 7 -13.73 -6.56 14.85
N PHE A 8 -14.61 -7.56 14.98
CA PHE A 8 -15.32 -8.16 13.83
C PHE A 8 -15.99 -7.13 12.89
N PRO A 9 -16.71 -6.10 13.38
CA PRO A 9 -17.33 -5.11 12.50
C PRO A 9 -16.31 -4.32 11.68
N GLN A 10 -15.21 -3.88 12.29
CA GLN A 10 -14.13 -3.15 11.64
C GLN A 10 -13.39 -4.04 10.64
N LEU A 11 -13.04 -5.25 11.06
CA LEU A 11 -12.32 -6.21 10.22
C LEU A 11 -13.09 -6.52 8.93
N ARG A 12 -14.42 -6.65 9.02
CA ARG A 12 -15.27 -6.83 7.82
C ARG A 12 -15.12 -5.68 6.84
N VAL A 13 -15.16 -4.42 7.31
CA VAL A 13 -15.02 -3.25 6.44
C VAL A 13 -13.61 -3.18 5.84
N CYS A 14 -12.58 -3.49 6.62
CA CYS A 14 -11.21 -3.60 6.10
C CYS A 14 -11.10 -4.66 5.00
N CYS A 15 -11.67 -5.86 5.20
CA CYS A 15 -11.68 -6.92 4.18
C CYS A 15 -12.44 -6.51 2.92
N ASP A 16 -13.59 -5.85 3.06
CA ASP A 16 -14.36 -5.34 1.92
C ASP A 16 -13.56 -4.28 1.14
N PHE A 17 -12.80 -3.44 1.85
CA PHE A 17 -11.89 -2.49 1.21
C PHE A 17 -10.77 -3.19 0.43
N ILE A 18 -10.12 -4.21 0.99
CA ILE A 18 -9.06 -4.94 0.27
C ILE A 18 -9.58 -5.56 -1.03
N ASN A 19 -10.77 -6.17 -1.01
CA ASN A 19 -11.40 -6.68 -2.23
C ASN A 19 -11.72 -5.57 -3.23
N TYR A 20 -12.18 -4.41 -2.73
CA TYR A 20 -12.43 -3.24 -3.57
C TYR A 20 -11.14 -2.69 -4.19
N LEU A 21 -10.05 -2.62 -3.44
CA LEU A 21 -8.75 -2.13 -3.90
C LEU A 21 -8.21 -3.02 -5.03
N PHE A 22 -8.21 -4.34 -4.87
CA PHE A 22 -7.82 -5.26 -5.95
C PHE A 22 -8.74 -5.14 -7.17
N HIS A 23 -10.04 -4.89 -6.98
CA HIS A 23 -10.92 -4.64 -8.12
C HIS A 23 -10.57 -3.34 -8.85
N LEU A 24 -10.21 -2.30 -8.12
CA LEU A 24 -9.80 -1.02 -8.68
C LEU A 24 -8.48 -1.14 -9.44
N ASP A 25 -7.51 -1.85 -8.88
CA ASP A 25 -6.22 -2.17 -9.49
C ASP A 25 -6.38 -2.86 -10.85
N ASN A 26 -7.16 -3.95 -10.90
CA ASN A 26 -7.47 -4.64 -12.16
C ASN A 26 -8.13 -3.75 -13.22
N ILE A 27 -8.97 -2.80 -12.79
CA ILE A 27 -9.60 -1.85 -13.71
C ILE A 27 -8.55 -0.85 -14.24
N CYS A 28 -7.68 -0.36 -13.36
CA CYS A 28 -6.65 0.62 -13.68
C CYS A 28 -5.54 0.06 -14.58
N ASP A 29 -5.27 -1.26 -14.52
CA ASP A 29 -4.31 -1.93 -15.40
C ASP A 29 -4.72 -1.92 -16.88
N GLU A 30 -6.03 -1.99 -17.15
CA GLU A 30 -6.57 -1.99 -18.52
C GLU A 30 -6.85 -0.58 -19.05
N MET A 31 -6.70 0.46 -18.22
CA MET A 31 -7.08 1.83 -18.56
C MET A 31 -5.95 2.64 -19.22
N ASP A 32 -6.38 3.53 -20.13
CA ASP A 32 -5.57 4.64 -20.61
C ASP A 32 -5.64 5.85 -19.65
N ASP A 33 -4.89 6.90 -19.97
CA ASP A 33 -4.82 8.13 -19.18
C ASP A 33 -6.21 8.75 -18.94
N ASN A 34 -7.07 8.78 -19.96
CA ASN A 34 -8.44 9.32 -19.82
C ASN A 34 -9.31 8.46 -18.89
N GLY A 35 -9.25 7.12 -19.04
CA GLY A 35 -10.00 6.19 -18.22
C GLY A 35 -9.64 6.27 -16.73
N THR A 36 -8.35 6.47 -16.42
CA THR A 36 -7.90 6.67 -15.04
C THR A 36 -8.45 7.96 -14.44
N HIS A 37 -8.48 9.06 -15.20
CA HIS A 37 -8.98 10.36 -14.75
C HIS A 37 -10.50 10.36 -14.49
N ASP A 38 -11.27 9.73 -15.37
CA ASP A 38 -12.72 9.57 -15.20
C ASP A 38 -13.03 8.71 -13.96
N THR A 39 -12.27 7.63 -13.77
CA THR A 39 -12.41 6.76 -12.59
C THR A 39 -12.05 7.49 -11.30
N ALA A 40 -10.96 8.26 -11.31
CA ALA A 40 -10.56 9.10 -10.19
C ALA A 40 -11.67 10.08 -9.80
N THR A 41 -12.24 10.76 -10.81
CA THR A 41 -13.35 11.70 -10.62
C THR A 41 -14.56 11.02 -9.99
N GLU A 42 -14.94 9.84 -10.47
CA GLU A 42 -16.07 9.09 -9.91
C GLU A 42 -15.82 8.63 -8.45
N VAL A 43 -14.62 8.14 -8.15
CA VAL A 43 -14.26 7.68 -6.80
C VAL A 43 -14.15 8.84 -5.83
N LEU A 44 -13.42 9.90 -6.15
CA LEU A 44 -13.25 11.06 -5.28
C LEU A 44 -14.60 11.75 -5.03
N ASN A 45 -15.46 11.89 -6.04
CA ASN A 45 -16.82 12.40 -5.85
C ASN A 45 -17.65 11.50 -4.92
N ALA A 46 -17.52 10.17 -5.04
CA ALA A 46 -18.19 9.23 -4.14
C ALA A 46 -17.70 9.34 -2.69
N LEU A 47 -16.41 9.63 -2.48
CA LEU A 47 -15.83 9.82 -1.15
C LEU A 47 -16.23 11.18 -0.52
N HIS A 48 -16.19 12.27 -1.27
CA HIS A 48 -16.57 13.61 -0.78
C HIS A 48 -18.08 13.79 -0.62
N HIS A 49 -18.89 13.14 -1.46
CA HIS A 49 -20.33 13.29 -1.48
C HIS A 49 -21.05 11.94 -1.37
N PRO A 50 -20.86 11.19 -0.27
CA PRO A 50 -21.35 9.83 -0.15
C PRO A 50 -22.87 9.71 -0.25
N TYR A 51 -23.62 10.75 0.11
CA TYR A 51 -25.08 10.76 0.12
C TYR A 51 -25.73 11.54 -1.02
N ALA A 52 -24.94 12.13 -1.93
CA ALA A 52 -25.49 12.84 -3.07
C ALA A 52 -26.25 11.87 -4.01
N PRO A 53 -27.38 12.30 -4.61
CA PRO A 53 -28.11 11.48 -5.58
C PRO A 53 -27.20 11.17 -6.77
N SER A 54 -26.96 9.90 -7.04
CA SER A 54 -26.05 9.52 -8.11
C SER A 54 -26.65 9.84 -9.48
N ARG A 55 -25.98 10.70 -10.26
CA ARG A 55 -26.01 10.61 -11.75
C ARG A 55 -25.55 9.20 -12.13
N PRO A 56 -26.01 8.59 -13.25
CA PRO A 56 -25.99 7.13 -13.41
C PRO A 56 -24.64 6.55 -12.98
N ALA A 57 -24.59 5.99 -11.78
CA ALA A 57 -23.31 5.73 -11.11
C ALA A 57 -22.59 4.64 -11.89
N THR A 58 -21.30 4.84 -12.15
CA THR A 58 -20.44 3.74 -12.60
C THR A 58 -20.45 2.61 -11.56
N ARG A 59 -20.08 1.39 -11.96
CA ARG A 59 -20.00 0.26 -11.01
C ARG A 59 -19.02 0.59 -9.87
N VAL A 60 -17.87 1.17 -10.21
CA VAL A 60 -16.87 1.67 -9.26
C VAL A 60 -17.49 2.68 -8.30
N GLY A 61 -18.16 3.74 -8.79
CA GLY A 61 -18.74 4.75 -7.91
C GLY A 61 -19.83 4.22 -6.97
N ARG A 62 -20.55 3.15 -7.33
CA ARG A 62 -21.47 2.45 -6.42
C ARG A 62 -20.73 1.68 -5.33
N MET A 63 -19.68 0.94 -5.69
CA MET A 63 -18.87 0.17 -4.74
C MET A 63 -18.14 1.10 -3.76
N THR A 64 -17.58 2.21 -4.26
CA THR A 64 -16.96 3.25 -3.42
C THR A 64 -17.95 3.76 -2.39
N ARG A 65 -19.16 4.18 -2.80
CA ARG A 65 -20.18 4.68 -1.87
C ARG A 65 -20.61 3.62 -0.85
N ASP A 66 -20.79 2.38 -1.27
CA ASP A 66 -21.24 1.31 -0.38
C ASP A 66 -20.24 1.04 0.74
N TYR A 67 -18.96 0.86 0.43
CA TYR A 67 -17.97 0.62 1.46
C TYR A 67 -17.71 1.90 2.28
N TRP A 68 -17.59 3.06 1.63
CA TRP A 68 -17.25 4.32 2.30
C TRP A 68 -18.31 4.71 3.33
N ARG A 69 -19.60 4.56 3.00
CA ARG A 69 -20.70 4.80 3.94
C ARG A 69 -20.66 3.93 5.19
N ARG A 70 -20.05 2.73 5.11
CA ARG A 70 -19.89 1.83 6.26
C ARG A 70 -18.66 2.20 7.08
N LEU A 71 -17.59 2.64 6.43
CA LEU A 71 -16.37 3.11 7.08
C LEU A 71 -16.61 4.39 7.90
N ILE A 72 -17.24 5.41 7.31
CA ILE A 72 -17.39 6.74 7.95
C ILE A 72 -18.32 6.76 9.17
N VAL A 73 -19.04 5.66 9.46
CA VAL A 73 -19.89 5.54 10.65
C VAL A 73 -19.07 5.62 11.94
N THR A 74 -17.86 5.05 11.94
CA THR A 74 -17.03 4.94 13.14
C THR A 74 -15.59 5.41 12.95
N ALA A 75 -15.16 5.70 11.72
CA ALA A 75 -13.83 6.28 11.48
C ALA A 75 -13.71 7.69 12.09
N SER A 76 -12.57 7.98 12.69
CA SER A 76 -12.25 9.34 13.16
C SER A 76 -12.19 10.32 11.98
N PRO A 77 -12.49 11.62 12.19
CA PRO A 77 -12.38 12.62 11.11
C PRO A 77 -10.98 12.67 10.49
N GLY A 78 -9.93 12.48 11.30
CA GLY A 78 -8.55 12.43 10.82
C GLY A 78 -8.29 11.25 9.88
N ALA A 79 -8.73 10.05 10.24
CA ALA A 79 -8.60 8.87 9.40
C ALA A 79 -9.42 9.02 8.10
N GLN A 80 -10.63 9.60 8.17
CA GLN A 80 -11.44 9.87 6.98
C GLN A 80 -10.73 10.82 6.00
N GLN A 81 -10.18 11.92 6.52
CA GLN A 81 -9.45 12.90 5.72
C GLN A 81 -8.22 12.26 5.05
N ARG A 82 -7.37 11.59 5.83
CA ARG A 82 -6.17 10.91 5.31
C ARG A 82 -6.52 9.88 4.26
N PHE A 83 -7.57 9.09 4.48
CA PHE A 83 -8.03 8.12 3.52
C PHE A 83 -8.34 8.77 2.15
N ILE A 84 -9.09 9.87 2.14
CA ILE A 84 -9.42 10.60 0.90
C ILE A 84 -8.15 11.14 0.22
N GLU A 85 -7.25 11.77 0.98
CA GLU A 85 -5.98 12.31 0.47
C GLU A 85 -5.12 11.21 -0.17
N THR A 86 -5.04 10.03 0.45
CA THR A 86 -4.29 8.90 -0.10
C THR A 86 -4.88 8.34 -1.40
N PHE A 87 -6.19 8.45 -1.60
CA PHE A 87 -6.85 8.05 -2.84
C PHE A 87 -6.58 9.04 -3.99
N ASP A 88 -6.48 10.33 -3.68
CA ASP A 88 -6.09 11.34 -4.67
C ASP A 88 -4.66 11.08 -5.18
N LEU A 89 -3.71 10.83 -4.26
CA LEU A 89 -2.33 10.44 -4.61
C LEU A 89 -2.28 9.16 -5.44
N PHE A 90 -3.04 8.13 -5.04
CA PHE A 90 -3.12 6.87 -5.78
C PHE A 90 -3.53 7.09 -7.23
N PHE A 91 -4.60 7.85 -7.49
CA PHE A 91 -5.05 8.09 -8.86
C PHE A 91 -4.08 8.93 -9.68
N GLN A 92 -3.44 9.93 -9.08
CA GLN A 92 -2.40 10.71 -9.76
C GLN A 92 -1.25 9.81 -10.22
N ALA A 93 -0.79 8.90 -9.35
CA ALA A 93 0.29 7.98 -9.64
C ALA A 93 -0.12 6.91 -10.67
N VAL A 94 -1.34 6.37 -10.58
CA VAL A 94 -1.86 5.42 -11.58
C VAL A 94 -2.03 6.05 -12.96
N THR A 95 -2.45 7.33 -13.03
CA THR A 95 -2.46 8.07 -14.29
C THR A 95 -1.06 8.23 -14.87
N GLN A 96 -0.04 8.52 -14.04
CA GLN A 96 1.36 8.55 -14.49
C GLN A 96 1.82 7.19 -15.03
N GLN A 97 1.55 6.11 -14.30
CA GLN A 97 1.85 4.75 -14.76
C GLN A 97 1.17 4.42 -16.10
N ALA A 98 -0.09 4.84 -16.31
CA ALA A 98 -0.77 4.66 -17.59
C ALA A 98 -0.08 5.43 -18.75
N MET A 99 0.43 6.63 -18.50
CA MET A 99 1.21 7.41 -19.48
C MET A 99 2.55 6.75 -19.80
N ASP A 100 3.23 6.21 -18.79
CA ASP A 100 4.50 5.50 -18.96
C ASP A 100 4.30 4.23 -19.78
N ARG A 101 3.26 3.43 -19.48
CA ARG A 101 2.87 2.26 -20.30
C ARG A 101 2.59 2.64 -21.76
N LYS A 102 1.87 3.73 -22.00
CA LYS A 102 1.52 4.21 -23.35
C LYS A 102 2.74 4.66 -24.15
N SER A 103 3.72 5.27 -23.49
CA SER A 103 4.95 5.76 -24.13
C SER A 103 6.06 4.71 -24.18
N GLY A 104 5.91 3.58 -23.47
CA GLY A 104 6.97 2.58 -23.28
C GLY A 104 8.10 3.11 -22.40
N ALA A 105 7.85 4.14 -21.60
CA ALA A 105 8.83 4.68 -20.68
C ALA A 105 8.98 3.76 -19.47
N ILE A 106 10.23 3.63 -19.00
CA ILE A 106 10.56 2.93 -17.76
C ILE A 106 11.22 3.97 -16.86
N PRO A 107 10.64 4.25 -15.67
CA PRO A 107 11.19 5.26 -14.78
C PRO A 107 12.57 4.84 -14.26
N ASP A 108 13.39 5.82 -13.87
CA ASP A 108 14.59 5.54 -13.09
C ASP A 108 14.23 5.05 -11.67
N PHE A 109 15.20 4.47 -10.98
CA PHE A 109 15.05 3.84 -9.67
C PHE A 109 14.40 4.75 -8.62
N GLU A 110 14.81 6.01 -8.51
CA GLU A 110 14.29 6.94 -7.50
C GLU A 110 12.87 7.38 -7.86
N SER A 111 12.64 7.69 -9.14
CA SER A 111 11.30 8.01 -9.66
C SER A 111 10.33 6.84 -9.49
N TYR A 112 10.80 5.60 -9.71
CA TYR A 112 10.00 4.40 -9.50
C TYR A 112 9.60 4.24 -8.03
N ILE A 113 10.54 4.36 -7.07
CA ILE A 113 10.20 4.25 -5.64
C ILE A 113 9.16 5.30 -5.25
N ALA A 114 9.37 6.56 -5.63
CA ALA A 114 8.45 7.65 -5.29
C ALA A 114 7.03 7.37 -5.82
N MET A 115 6.92 6.98 -7.09
CA MET A 115 5.63 6.64 -7.70
C MET A 115 5.02 5.36 -7.12
N ARG A 116 5.82 4.31 -6.91
CA ARG A 116 5.36 2.99 -6.43
C ARG A 116 4.73 3.07 -5.05
N ARG A 117 5.23 3.96 -4.18
CA ARG A 117 4.61 4.23 -2.86
C ARG A 117 3.18 4.76 -2.96
N ASP A 118 2.82 5.41 -4.06
CA ASP A 118 1.46 5.90 -4.31
C ASP A 118 0.62 4.91 -5.13
N THR A 119 1.20 4.24 -6.15
CA THR A 119 0.46 3.25 -6.95
C THR A 119 0.15 1.95 -6.21
N SER A 120 0.86 1.64 -5.12
CA SER A 120 0.69 0.38 -4.39
C SER A 120 -0.65 0.21 -3.68
N GLY A 121 -1.39 1.28 -3.47
CA GLY A 121 -2.60 1.25 -2.65
C GLY A 121 -2.36 0.96 -1.16
N CYS A 122 -1.11 1.01 -0.68
CA CYS A 122 -0.78 0.81 0.74
C CYS A 122 -1.24 1.98 1.63
N LYS A 123 -1.12 3.22 1.14
CA LYS A 123 -1.42 4.41 1.97
C LYS A 123 -2.87 4.45 2.48
N PRO A 124 -3.90 4.11 1.69
CA PRO A 124 -5.26 3.94 2.22
C PRO A 124 -5.37 2.88 3.33
N CYS A 125 -4.56 1.81 3.27
CA CYS A 125 -4.51 0.79 4.31
C CYS A 125 -3.92 1.31 5.63
N TRP A 126 -3.06 2.34 5.59
CA TRP A 126 -2.57 3.01 6.79
C TRP A 126 -3.69 3.76 7.52
N ALA A 127 -4.51 4.52 6.80
CA ALA A 127 -5.70 5.14 7.39
C ALA A 127 -6.68 4.08 7.96
N LEU A 128 -6.72 2.88 7.38
CA LEU A 128 -7.49 1.78 7.92
C LEU A 128 -6.92 1.16 9.19
N ILE A 129 -5.63 1.29 9.50
CA ILE A 129 -5.08 0.88 10.81
C ILE A 129 -5.73 1.72 11.91
N GLU A 130 -5.88 3.02 11.68
CA GLU A 130 -6.59 3.90 12.63
C GLU A 130 -8.05 3.50 12.78
N TYR A 131 -8.75 3.29 11.67
CA TYR A 131 -10.14 2.83 11.69
C TYR A 131 -10.30 1.50 12.43
N ALA A 132 -9.45 0.52 12.11
CA ALA A 132 -9.54 -0.84 12.63
C ALA A 132 -9.37 -0.89 14.16
N ASN A 133 -8.53 -0.01 14.69
CA ASN A 133 -8.20 0.05 16.11
C ASN A 133 -8.89 1.22 16.85
N ASN A 134 -9.81 1.93 16.18
CA ASN A 134 -10.51 3.11 16.71
C ASN A 134 -9.55 4.20 17.23
N LEU A 135 -8.49 4.49 16.48
CA LEU A 135 -7.51 5.52 16.80
C LEU A 135 -8.00 6.90 16.32
N ASP A 136 -7.65 7.93 17.08
CA ASP A 136 -7.88 9.34 16.75
C ASP A 136 -6.55 10.10 16.93
N LEU A 137 -5.65 9.90 15.97
CA LEU A 137 -4.32 10.48 15.98
C LEU A 137 -4.34 11.91 15.43
N PRO A 138 -3.83 12.91 16.19
CA PRO A 138 -3.75 14.29 15.72
C PRO A 138 -2.88 14.45 14.47
N ALA A 139 -3.22 15.42 13.61
CA ALA A 139 -2.47 15.69 12.38
C ALA A 139 -0.96 15.92 12.60
N HIS A 140 -0.58 16.65 13.65
CA HIS A 140 0.84 16.92 13.95
C HIS A 140 1.65 15.67 14.37
N VAL A 141 0.97 14.61 14.79
CA VAL A 141 1.59 13.30 15.08
C VAL A 141 1.79 12.57 13.76
N MET A 142 0.73 12.49 12.95
CA MET A 142 0.74 11.78 11.67
C MET A 142 1.69 12.40 10.64
N THR A 143 1.91 13.71 10.69
CA THR A 143 2.88 14.38 9.81
C THR A 143 4.30 14.42 10.39
N HIS A 144 4.54 13.78 11.54
CA HIS A 144 5.86 13.75 12.15
C HIS A 144 6.83 12.94 11.26
N PRO A 145 8.06 13.43 10.99
CA PRO A 145 8.99 12.76 10.07
C PRO A 145 9.28 11.29 10.38
N VAL A 146 9.32 10.92 11.66
CA VAL A 146 9.51 9.52 12.07
C VAL A 146 8.32 8.63 11.68
N ILE A 147 7.08 9.13 11.79
CA ILE A 147 5.88 8.39 11.37
C ILE A 147 5.86 8.22 9.86
N ASN A 148 6.11 9.31 9.12
CA ASN A 148 6.21 9.25 7.66
C ASN A 148 7.29 8.26 7.21
N GLY A 149 8.46 8.26 7.87
CA GLY A 149 9.54 7.33 7.56
C GLY A 149 9.16 5.86 7.82
N LEU A 150 8.38 5.58 8.86
CA LEU A 150 7.87 4.24 9.15
C LEU A 150 6.83 3.81 8.11
N GLU A 151 5.92 4.69 7.70
CA GLU A 151 4.94 4.43 6.65
C GLU A 151 5.60 4.17 5.30
N GLU A 152 6.63 4.95 4.93
CA GLU A 152 7.44 4.72 3.73
C GLU A 152 8.14 3.38 3.78
N ALA A 153 8.84 3.07 4.88
CA ALA A 153 9.55 1.80 5.01
C ALA A 153 8.61 0.60 4.98
N ALA A 154 7.42 0.69 5.60
CA ALA A 154 6.41 -0.35 5.51
C ALA A 154 5.88 -0.53 4.08
N ASN A 155 5.63 0.57 3.37
CA ASN A 155 5.16 0.57 1.98
C ASN A 155 6.22 -0.05 1.05
N ASP A 156 7.47 0.36 1.18
CA ASP A 156 8.61 -0.19 0.44
C ASP A 156 8.72 -1.72 0.64
N LEU A 157 8.63 -2.20 1.89
CA LEU A 157 8.69 -3.65 2.16
C LEU A 157 7.50 -4.40 1.55
N VAL A 158 6.29 -3.85 1.64
CA VAL A 158 5.10 -4.46 1.05
C VAL A 158 5.20 -4.50 -0.47
N THR A 159 5.63 -3.41 -1.09
CA THR A 159 5.67 -3.27 -2.56
C THR A 159 6.82 -4.02 -3.18
N TRP A 160 8.04 -3.90 -2.67
CA TRP A 160 9.20 -4.56 -3.29
C TRP A 160 9.13 -6.07 -3.11
N SER A 161 8.56 -6.55 -1.99
CA SER A 161 8.26 -7.98 -1.88
C SER A 161 7.21 -8.41 -2.90
N ASN A 162 6.14 -7.63 -3.09
CA ASN A 162 5.17 -7.89 -4.15
C ASN A 162 5.86 -7.96 -5.52
N ASP A 163 6.67 -6.97 -5.88
CA ASP A 163 7.40 -6.91 -7.16
C ASP A 163 8.26 -8.16 -7.39
N ILE A 164 8.95 -8.66 -6.37
CA ILE A 164 9.72 -9.92 -6.45
C ILE A 164 8.80 -11.11 -6.77
N TYR A 165 7.69 -11.25 -6.04
CA TYR A 165 6.80 -12.42 -6.17
C TYR A 165 5.89 -12.36 -7.42
N SER A 166 5.52 -11.16 -7.87
CA SER A 166 4.68 -10.94 -9.04
C SER A 166 5.48 -10.88 -10.34
N TYR A 167 6.80 -10.64 -10.28
CA TYR A 167 7.68 -10.44 -11.45
C TYR A 167 7.38 -11.40 -12.59
N ASN A 168 7.37 -12.72 -12.34
CA ASN A 168 7.22 -13.70 -13.41
C ASN A 168 5.87 -13.61 -14.12
N VAL A 169 4.80 -13.24 -13.40
CA VAL A 169 3.48 -13.02 -13.98
C VAL A 169 3.46 -11.71 -14.77
N GLU A 170 4.01 -10.64 -14.21
CA GLU A 170 4.04 -9.31 -14.82
C GLU A 170 4.89 -9.27 -16.09
N GLN A 171 6.12 -9.80 -16.05
CA GLN A 171 6.99 -9.84 -17.22
C GLN A 171 6.40 -10.69 -18.36
N SER A 172 5.62 -11.74 -18.05
CA SER A 172 4.94 -12.56 -19.06
C SER A 172 3.87 -11.78 -19.85
N LYS A 173 3.35 -10.69 -19.26
CA LYS A 173 2.39 -9.76 -19.87
C LYS A 173 3.08 -8.55 -20.51
N GLY A 174 4.40 -8.42 -20.38
CA GLY A 174 5.17 -7.27 -20.84
C GLY A 174 5.03 -6.03 -19.94
N ASP A 175 4.61 -6.20 -18.68
CA ASP A 175 4.59 -5.08 -17.74
C ASP A 175 6.01 -4.71 -17.29
N THR A 176 6.30 -3.42 -17.30
CA THR A 176 7.60 -2.83 -16.98
C THR A 176 7.58 -2.07 -15.66
N HIS A 177 6.42 -1.92 -15.01
CA HIS A 177 6.26 -1.22 -13.73
C HIS A 177 6.60 -2.09 -12.52
N ASN A 178 7.77 -2.72 -12.57
CA ASN A 178 8.27 -3.62 -11.54
C ASN A 178 9.72 -3.24 -11.18
N LEU A 179 10.06 -3.19 -9.88
CA LEU A 179 11.38 -2.78 -9.45
C LEU A 179 12.50 -3.64 -10.05
N ILE A 180 12.29 -4.95 -10.25
CA ILE A 180 13.28 -5.82 -10.89
C ILE A 180 13.61 -5.31 -12.30
N VAL A 181 12.60 -4.95 -13.10
CA VAL A 181 12.78 -4.43 -14.47
C VAL A 181 13.55 -3.12 -14.45
N VAL A 182 13.19 -2.21 -13.54
CA VAL A 182 13.87 -0.92 -13.38
C VAL A 182 15.34 -1.10 -13.04
N ILE A 183 15.66 -2.00 -12.10
CA ILE A 183 17.04 -2.30 -11.70
C ILE A 183 17.85 -2.94 -12.84
N GLN A 184 17.26 -3.89 -13.57
CA GLN A 184 17.92 -4.50 -14.74
C GLN A 184 18.25 -3.45 -15.80
N GLN A 185 17.33 -2.53 -16.08
CA GLN A 185 17.55 -1.48 -17.09
C GLN A 185 18.57 -0.44 -16.63
N GLN A 186 18.45 0.06 -15.40
CA GLN A 186 19.28 1.15 -14.91
C GLN A 186 20.74 0.73 -14.68
N TYR A 187 20.94 -0.49 -14.15
CA TYR A 187 22.26 -0.97 -13.75
C TYR A 187 22.83 -2.06 -14.67
N GLY A 188 22.07 -2.51 -15.68
CA GLY A 188 22.51 -3.54 -16.61
C GLY A 188 22.68 -4.92 -15.96
N LEU A 189 21.93 -5.18 -14.88
CA LEU A 189 22.02 -6.43 -14.11
C LEU A 189 21.24 -7.57 -14.79
N ASP A 190 21.75 -8.79 -14.64
CA ASP A 190 20.93 -9.98 -14.93
C ASP A 190 19.81 -10.14 -13.90
N LEU A 191 18.86 -11.04 -14.19
CA LEU A 191 17.67 -11.22 -13.36
C LEU A 191 18.01 -11.57 -11.91
N GLN A 192 18.93 -12.52 -11.69
CA GLN A 192 19.26 -12.96 -10.34
C GLN A 192 19.93 -11.82 -9.57
N SER A 193 20.85 -11.10 -10.20
CA SER A 193 21.54 -9.95 -9.60
C SER A 193 20.58 -8.80 -9.26
N ALA A 194 19.55 -8.57 -10.09
CA ALA A 194 18.51 -7.58 -9.81
C ALA A 194 17.61 -8.01 -8.65
N VAL A 195 17.23 -9.29 -8.57
CA VAL A 195 16.47 -9.84 -7.45
C VAL A 195 17.28 -9.77 -6.16
N ASP A 196 18.56 -10.10 -6.18
CA ASP A 196 19.46 -10.00 -5.03
C ASP A 196 19.59 -8.54 -4.56
N PHE A 197 19.73 -7.60 -5.49
CA PHE A 197 19.76 -6.16 -5.19
C PHE A 197 18.48 -5.69 -4.47
N VAL A 198 17.29 -6.08 -4.95
CA VAL A 198 16.03 -5.73 -4.30
C VAL A 198 15.86 -6.46 -2.95
N GLY A 199 16.38 -7.68 -2.83
CA GLY A 199 16.47 -8.39 -1.56
C GLY A 199 17.30 -7.62 -0.52
N ASP A 200 18.47 -7.12 -0.91
CA ASP A 200 19.33 -6.30 -0.05
C ASP A 200 18.69 -4.96 0.33
N LEU A 201 17.93 -4.34 -0.60
CA LEU A 201 17.13 -3.15 -0.28
C LEU A 201 16.05 -3.46 0.78
N CYS A 202 15.36 -4.60 0.66
CA CYS A 202 14.39 -5.02 1.68
C CYS A 202 15.05 -5.16 3.06
N LEU A 203 16.23 -5.80 3.12
CA LEU A 203 16.97 -5.95 4.39
C LEU A 203 17.35 -4.61 5.00
N GLN A 204 17.87 -3.68 4.20
CA GLN A 204 18.19 -2.32 4.66
C GLN A 204 16.95 -1.56 5.14
N THR A 205 15.81 -1.74 4.48
CA THR A 205 14.56 -1.10 4.89
C THR A 205 13.99 -1.67 6.18
N ILE A 206 14.20 -2.96 6.47
CA ILE A 206 13.87 -3.55 7.79
C ILE A 206 14.69 -2.89 8.90
N ASP A 207 16.00 -2.72 8.68
CA ASP A 207 16.87 -2.04 9.63
C ASP A 207 16.46 -0.58 9.83
N ARG A 208 16.09 0.12 8.74
CA ARG A 208 15.53 1.49 8.79
C ARG A 208 14.23 1.54 9.60
N PHE A 209 13.31 0.60 9.40
CA PHE A 209 12.04 0.55 10.12
C PHE A 209 12.28 0.35 11.63
N SER A 210 13.14 -0.61 12.00
CA SER A 210 13.53 -0.87 13.39
C SER A 210 14.18 0.37 14.03
N MET A 211 15.11 1.02 13.34
CA MET A 211 15.78 2.23 13.81
C MET A 211 14.78 3.38 14.04
N LEU A 212 13.85 3.63 13.11
CA LEU A 212 12.84 4.67 13.25
C LEU A 212 11.89 4.37 14.42
N ARG A 213 11.55 3.10 14.64
CA ARG A 213 10.73 2.66 15.77
C ARG A 213 11.42 2.92 17.11
N GLU A 214 12.75 2.80 17.19
CA GLU A 214 13.52 3.16 18.39
C GLU A 214 13.62 4.68 18.60
N GLN A 215 13.54 5.47 17.54
CA GLN A 215 13.61 6.94 17.56
C GLN A 215 12.23 7.62 17.74
N MET A 216 11.21 6.84 18.10
CA MET A 216 9.86 7.35 18.29
C MET A 216 9.83 8.47 19.34
N PRO A 217 9.33 9.67 18.98
CA PRO A 217 9.16 10.73 19.96
C PRO A 217 8.01 10.38 20.91
N SER A 218 7.94 11.12 22.03
CA SER A 218 6.82 11.05 22.97
C SER A 218 6.02 12.35 22.92
N TRP A 219 4.70 12.23 22.95
CA TRP A 219 3.76 13.35 22.97
C TRP A 219 2.96 13.37 24.27
N SER A 220 2.24 12.29 24.58
CA SER A 220 1.50 12.11 25.82
C SER A 220 1.17 10.64 26.04
N PRO A 221 0.95 10.16 27.29
CA PRO A 221 0.65 8.75 27.53
C PRO A 221 -0.56 8.20 26.76
N GLN A 222 -1.51 9.05 26.39
CA GLN A 222 -2.68 8.68 25.58
C GLN A 222 -2.35 8.58 24.09
N ILE A 223 -1.59 9.55 23.56
CA ILE A 223 -1.17 9.56 22.15
C ILE A 223 -0.14 8.45 21.90
N ASP A 224 0.85 8.32 22.77
CA ASP A 224 1.94 7.35 22.62
C ASP A 224 1.42 5.91 22.55
N ARG A 225 0.37 5.59 23.31
CA ARG A 225 -0.31 4.28 23.23
C ARG A 225 -1.00 4.06 21.89
N GLN A 226 -1.68 5.07 21.34
CA GLN A 226 -2.34 4.96 20.04
C GLN A 226 -1.31 4.85 18.91
N VAL A 227 -0.25 5.64 18.99
CA VAL A 227 0.86 5.60 18.04
C VAL A 227 1.55 4.24 18.05
N GLN A 228 1.76 3.64 19.23
CA GLN A 228 2.32 2.30 19.32
C GLN A 228 1.45 1.27 18.58
N ILE A 229 0.13 1.31 18.78
CA ILE A 229 -0.82 0.44 18.05
C ILE A 229 -0.76 0.69 16.55
N TYR A 230 -0.65 1.96 16.13
CA TYR A 230 -0.54 2.32 14.72
C TYR A 230 0.73 1.76 14.07
N VAL A 231 1.89 1.96 14.72
CA VAL A 231 3.19 1.47 14.24
C VAL A 231 3.26 -0.05 14.25
N ASP A 232 2.68 -0.71 15.25
CA ASP A 232 2.53 -2.17 15.24
C ASP A 232 1.67 -2.64 14.07
N GLY A 233 0.59 -1.92 13.75
CA GLY A 233 -0.23 -2.18 12.57
C GLY A 233 0.53 -2.08 11.25
N LEU A 234 1.49 -1.15 11.12
CA LEU A 234 2.37 -1.09 9.95
C LEU A 234 3.22 -2.37 9.84
N GLY A 235 3.77 -2.84 10.97
CA GLY A 235 4.52 -4.10 11.03
C GLY A 235 3.66 -5.34 10.70
N ASP A 236 2.42 -5.38 11.21
CA ASP A 236 1.46 -6.44 10.91
C ASP A 236 1.13 -6.51 9.41
N TRP A 237 1.07 -5.36 8.74
CA TRP A 237 0.89 -5.27 7.30
C TRP A 237 2.06 -5.83 6.51
N VAL A 238 3.29 -5.50 6.90
CA VAL A 238 4.51 -6.07 6.28
C VAL A 238 4.49 -7.59 6.40
N ILE A 239 4.27 -8.12 7.62
CA ILE A 239 4.24 -9.57 7.87
C ILE A 239 3.06 -10.23 7.14
N GLY A 240 1.90 -9.59 7.16
CA GLY A 240 0.69 -10.06 6.50
C GLY A 240 0.87 -10.19 4.99
N ASN A 241 1.44 -9.17 4.35
CA ASN A 241 1.74 -9.19 2.92
C ASN A 241 2.73 -10.29 2.56
N LEU A 242 3.87 -10.37 3.27
CA LEU A 242 4.88 -11.40 3.01
C LEU A 242 4.32 -12.81 3.14
N SER A 243 3.49 -13.04 4.15
CA SER A 243 2.80 -14.33 4.33
C SER A 243 1.87 -14.63 3.17
N ASN A 244 1.11 -13.63 2.70
CA ASN A 244 0.21 -13.79 1.55
C ASN A 244 0.98 -14.07 0.26
N CYS A 245 2.04 -13.30 -0.02
CA CYS A 245 2.92 -13.51 -1.17
C CYS A 245 3.49 -14.92 -1.19
N PHE A 246 3.97 -15.42 -0.05
CA PHE A 246 4.50 -16.79 0.07
C PHE A 246 3.45 -17.87 -0.18
N LEU A 247 2.25 -17.70 0.36
CA LEU A 247 1.15 -18.65 0.16
C LEU A 247 0.65 -18.65 -1.29
N ALA A 248 0.62 -17.47 -1.92
CA ALA A 248 0.29 -17.31 -3.33
C ALA A 248 1.40 -17.85 -4.26
N SER A 249 2.66 -17.80 -3.83
CA SER A 249 3.82 -18.25 -4.60
C SER A 249 4.08 -19.75 -4.54
N ASN A 250 3.13 -20.58 -4.09
CA ASN A 250 3.26 -22.05 -4.12
C ASN A 250 3.41 -22.64 -5.55
N GLU A 251 3.47 -21.79 -6.59
CA GLU A 251 3.84 -22.17 -7.96
C GLU A 251 5.25 -21.70 -8.40
N CYS A 252 6.06 -20.97 -7.59
CA CYS A 252 7.37 -20.48 -8.04
C CYS A 252 8.50 -20.48 -6.97
N CYS A 253 9.53 -21.30 -7.24
CA CYS A 253 10.94 -21.27 -6.79
C CYS A 253 11.33 -21.33 -5.29
N GLY A 254 12.08 -22.39 -4.94
CA GLY A 254 12.51 -22.74 -3.58
C GLY A 254 13.63 -21.91 -2.92
N HIS A 255 14.10 -20.80 -3.51
CA HIS A 255 15.16 -19.96 -2.92
C HIS A 255 14.64 -18.88 -1.94
N PHE A 256 13.34 -18.60 -1.90
CA PHE A 256 12.75 -17.47 -1.16
C PHE A 256 12.41 -17.74 0.32
N LYS A 257 12.72 -18.94 0.84
CA LYS A 257 12.48 -19.27 2.25
C LYS A 257 13.28 -18.41 3.25
N ARG A 258 14.38 -17.74 2.82
CA ARG A 258 15.25 -16.95 3.71
C ARG A 258 14.69 -15.58 4.09
N LEU A 259 13.93 -14.91 3.22
CA LEU A 259 13.41 -13.56 3.51
C LEU A 259 12.38 -13.60 4.66
N ILE A 260 11.58 -14.66 4.73
CA ILE A 260 10.53 -14.86 5.75
C ILE A 260 11.13 -15.19 7.13
N ILE A 261 12.28 -15.88 7.16
CA ILE A 261 12.94 -16.32 8.41
C ILE A 261 13.62 -15.14 9.14
N LEU A 262 13.99 -14.07 8.43
CA LEU A 262 14.69 -12.92 9.03
C LEU A 262 13.76 -11.86 9.63
N ILE A 263 12.47 -11.86 9.29
CA ILE A 263 11.50 -10.80 9.69
C ILE A 263 10.58 -11.27 10.83
N LEU A 264 10.37 -12.58 10.98
CA LEU A 264 9.68 -13.12 12.13
C LEU A 264 10.69 -13.22 13.29
N PRO A 265 10.56 -12.44 14.38
CA PRO A 265 11.28 -12.80 15.60
C PRO A 265 10.84 -14.22 15.95
N THR A 266 11.80 -15.13 16.06
CA THR A 266 11.58 -16.45 16.65
C THR A 266 11.24 -16.25 18.12
N SER A 267 9.97 -15.97 18.40
CA SER A 267 9.39 -16.08 19.73
C SER A 267 9.12 -17.55 19.98
N CYS A 268 10.09 -18.22 20.61
CA CYS A 268 9.79 -19.39 21.46
C CYS A 268 9.09 -18.93 22.73
#